data_AF-A0A9R1ABL4-F1
#
_entry.id   AF-A0A9R1ABL4-F1
#
_cell.length_a   1.000
_cell.length_b   1.000
_cell.length_c   1.000
_cell.angle_alpha   90.00
_cell.angle_beta   90.00
_cell.angle_gamma   90.00
#
_symmetry.space_group_name_H-M   'P 1'
#
loop_
_entity.id
_entity.type
_entity.pdbx_description
1 polymer ?
#
loop_
_entity_poly.entity_id
_entity_poly.type
_entity_poly.pdbx_seq_one_letter_code
_entity_poly.pdbx_strand_id
1 'polypeptide(L)'
;MAISKRKTASPLTDLPDHLLTEILLRLPVPADLARASATCVSFRRLATERFLLHRFRRLHEPPLLGFLECDGFHPALPPHASAPAARALALAADFSFSFLPSHCRWTVQDCRDGRVLLNRGSQPSVFQELAVCDPLHRRYILLPPVPDDLAHSVEHLLPKYNRSRCKPFLVPLREEETAEETAFKVIWMAHCKTKLSAFVFSSSTGIWQAAASKSWNDLALDIDDLVMMPQLHPSFLRRHYAYGCFYWDWVIIRSEKLLVLDIRSMEFSIANLPPGDWSKKGVAIVEAGEGRLGIFAAMPLHEIKVRVPSSGRWTRQSH
;
A
#
# COMPACT_ATOMS: atom_id res chain seq x y z
N MET A 1 6.61 53.94 41.66
CA MET A 1 7.42 52.79 41.21
C MET A 1 6.58 52.00 40.20
N ALA A 2 6.79 52.22 38.90
CA ALA A 2 6.09 51.48 37.86
C ALA A 2 6.92 50.25 37.48
N ILE A 3 6.37 49.06 37.70
CA ILE A 3 7.00 47.79 37.32
C ILE A 3 6.92 47.69 35.80
N SER A 4 8.04 47.95 35.14
CA SER A 4 8.22 47.68 33.71
C SER A 4 8.06 46.18 33.47
N LYS A 5 6.93 45.78 32.89
CA LYS A 5 6.76 44.42 32.33
C LYS A 5 7.75 44.29 31.18
N ARG A 6 8.91 43.68 31.44
CA ARG A 6 9.79 43.16 30.38
C ARG A 6 8.99 42.14 29.60
N LYS A 7 8.53 42.54 28.42
CA LYS A 7 8.03 41.63 27.38
C LYS A 7 9.27 40.85 26.92
N THR A 8 9.50 39.67 27.49
CA THR A 8 10.52 38.76 26.98
C THR A 8 10.08 38.35 25.59
N ALA A 9 10.62 39.01 24.56
CA ALA A 9 10.50 38.54 23.19
C ALA A 9 11.14 37.15 23.16
N SER A 10 10.37 36.14 22.80
CA SER A 10 10.93 34.83 22.52
C SER A 10 11.83 34.97 21.29
N PRO A 11 13.12 34.58 21.35
CA PRO A 11 14.05 34.73 20.23
C PRO A 11 13.62 33.95 18.97
N LEU A 12 12.67 33.01 19.10
CA LEU A 12 12.12 32.21 18.02
C LEU A 12 11.07 32.94 17.16
N THR A 13 10.50 34.04 17.64
CA THR A 13 9.54 34.85 16.85
C THR A 13 10.22 35.82 15.87
N ASP A 14 11.51 36.09 16.06
CA ASP A 14 12.33 36.95 15.19
C ASP A 14 13.11 36.13 14.13
N LEU A 15 12.98 34.81 14.15
CA LEU A 15 13.68 33.93 13.22
C LEU A 15 12.94 33.88 11.87
N PRO A 16 13.62 34.04 10.72
CA PRO A 16 13.01 33.89 9.41
C PRO A 16 12.30 32.54 9.20
N ASP A 17 11.18 32.55 8.49
CA ASP A 17 10.33 31.38 8.23
C ASP A 17 11.08 30.18 7.62
N HIS A 18 12.11 30.42 6.81
CA HIS A 18 12.93 29.37 6.22
C HIS A 18 13.76 28.60 7.28
N LEU A 19 14.28 29.28 8.31
CA LEU A 19 15.01 28.63 9.39
C LEU A 19 14.07 27.89 10.34
N LEU A 20 12.89 28.46 10.60
CA LEU A 20 11.85 27.78 11.37
C LEU A 20 11.41 26.49 10.69
N THR A 21 11.23 26.52 9.37
CA THR A 21 10.93 25.33 8.57
C THR A 21 12.00 24.25 8.74
N GLU A 22 13.29 24.62 8.63
CA GLU A 22 14.40 23.67 8.81
C GLU A 22 14.46 23.08 10.23
N ILE A 23 14.12 23.88 11.26
CA ILE A 23 14.02 23.38 12.64
C ILE A 23 12.88 22.36 12.77
N LEU A 24 11.69 22.70 12.24
CA LEU A 24 10.52 21.82 12.29
C LEU A 24 10.76 20.51 11.52
N LEU A 25 11.49 20.54 10.40
CA LEU A 25 11.84 19.36 9.61
C LEU A 25 12.78 18.39 10.36
N ARG A 26 13.60 18.91 11.29
CA ARG A 26 14.54 18.11 12.09
C ARG A 26 13.90 17.45 13.30
N LEU A 27 12.62 17.73 13.59
CA LEU A 27 11.92 17.06 14.67
C LEU A 27 11.79 15.56 14.36
N PRO A 28 12.18 14.66 15.28
CA PRO A 28 12.38 13.25 14.96
C PRO A 28 11.08 12.47 14.79
N VAL A 29 9.97 12.94 15.39
CA VAL A 29 8.68 12.26 15.32
C VAL A 29 7.53 13.22 15.00
N PRO A 30 6.48 12.76 14.28
CA PRO A 30 5.31 13.58 13.97
C PRO A 30 4.63 14.19 15.21
N ALA A 31 4.72 13.52 16.36
CA ALA A 31 4.16 14.01 17.61
C ALA A 31 4.87 15.28 18.12
N ASP A 32 6.18 15.42 17.88
CA ASP A 32 6.92 16.65 18.21
C ASP A 32 6.52 17.79 17.28
N LEU A 33 6.34 17.51 15.99
CA LEU A 33 5.83 18.50 15.04
C LEU A 33 4.44 19.00 15.45
N ALA A 34 3.56 18.10 15.91
CA ALA A 34 2.24 18.45 16.44
C ALA A 34 2.33 19.27 17.74
N ARG A 35 3.26 18.95 18.65
CA ARG A 35 3.50 19.76 19.85
C ARG A 35 4.02 21.15 19.50
N ALA A 36 4.99 21.23 18.59
CA ALA A 36 5.57 22.49 18.12
C ALA A 36 4.50 23.39 17.47
N SER A 37 3.62 22.81 16.64
CA SER A 37 2.52 23.54 16.01
C SER A 37 1.49 24.09 17.01
N ALA A 38 1.36 23.48 18.18
CA ALA A 38 0.48 23.97 19.25
C ALA A 38 1.09 25.14 20.06
N THR A 39 2.37 25.45 19.91
CA THR A 39 3.05 26.49 20.71
C THR A 39 2.75 27.92 20.25
N CYS A 40 2.68 28.16 18.94
CA CYS A 40 2.44 29.50 18.39
C CYS A 40 1.81 29.45 16.98
N VAL A 41 1.21 30.57 16.57
CA VAL A 41 0.52 30.69 15.27
C VAL A 41 1.47 30.51 14.09
N SER A 42 2.70 31.04 14.17
CA SER A 42 3.70 30.91 13.10
C SER A 42 4.10 29.44 12.89
N PHE A 43 4.37 28.71 13.98
CA PHE A 43 4.71 27.29 13.90
C PHE A 43 3.52 26.47 13.42
N ARG A 44 2.30 26.80 13.87
CA ARG A 44 1.08 26.19 13.36
C ARG A 44 0.96 26.35 11.86
N ARG A 45 1.11 27.58 11.35
CA ARG A 45 1.02 27.89 9.92
C ARG A 45 2.02 27.04 9.14
N LEU A 46 3.31 27.11 9.50
CA LEU A 46 4.39 26.37 8.84
C LEU A 46 4.18 24.85 8.92
N ALA A 47 3.83 24.30 10.09
CA ALA A 47 3.64 22.87 10.28
C ALA A 47 2.45 22.31 9.48
N THR A 48 1.50 23.17 9.08
CA THR A 48 0.37 22.80 8.22
C THR A 48 0.63 23.07 6.73
N GLU A 49 1.74 23.69 6.37
CA GLU A 49 2.08 23.93 4.96
C GLU A 49 2.37 22.61 4.26
N ARG A 50 1.76 22.43 3.08
CA ARG A 50 1.90 21.21 2.27
C ARG A 50 3.36 20.87 1.98
N PHE A 51 4.15 21.87 1.63
CA PHE A 51 5.58 21.71 1.34
C PHE A 51 6.36 21.15 2.53
N LEU A 52 6.12 21.67 3.75
CA LEU A 52 6.78 21.20 4.96
C LEU A 52 6.35 19.77 5.29
N LEU A 53 5.04 19.48 5.30
CA LEU A 53 4.53 18.14 5.57
C LEU A 53 5.05 17.10 4.57
N HIS A 54 5.13 17.47 3.30
CA HIS A 54 5.68 16.61 2.25
C HIS A 54 7.17 16.33 2.50
N ARG A 55 7.98 17.35 2.75
CA ARG A 55 9.41 17.16 3.10
C ARG A 55 9.59 16.36 4.39
N PHE A 56 8.76 16.61 5.41
CA PHE A 56 8.81 15.88 6.67
C PHE A 56 8.56 14.39 6.44
N ARG A 57 7.50 14.01 5.73
CA ARG A 57 7.20 12.61 5.39
C ARG A 57 8.27 11.94 4.55
N ARG A 58 9.04 12.71 3.77
CA ARG A 58 10.16 12.18 2.97
C ARG A 58 11.41 11.94 3.80
N LEU A 59 11.65 12.80 4.80
CA LEU A 59 12.81 12.69 5.69
C LEU A 59 12.62 11.65 6.79
N HIS A 60 11.36 11.39 7.17
CA HIS A 60 11.02 10.51 8.29
C HIS A 60 10.26 9.29 7.81
N GLU A 61 10.70 8.11 8.27
CA GLU A 61 10.00 6.85 7.98
C GLU A 61 8.56 6.88 8.52
N PRO A 62 7.55 6.48 7.73
CA PRO A 62 6.18 6.40 8.19
C PRO A 62 6.07 5.44 9.40
N PRO A 63 5.48 5.86 10.53
CA PRO A 63 5.36 4.99 11.69
C PRO A 63 4.41 3.82 11.43
N LEU A 64 4.77 2.61 11.87
CA LEU A 64 3.87 1.46 11.88
C LEU A 64 2.78 1.67 12.93
N LEU A 65 1.60 2.10 12.49
CA LEU A 65 0.45 2.35 13.35
C LEU A 65 -0.34 1.07 13.67
N GLY A 66 -0.25 0.03 12.85
CA GLY A 66 -0.99 -1.21 13.07
C GLY A 66 -1.25 -1.97 11.78
N PHE A 67 -2.07 -3.01 11.90
CA PHE A 67 -2.52 -3.84 10.79
C PHE A 67 -4.02 -3.68 10.60
N LEU A 68 -4.49 -3.70 9.36
CA LEU A 68 -5.91 -3.66 9.03
C LEU A 68 -6.28 -4.99 8.37
N GLU A 69 -7.08 -5.79 9.06
CA GLU A 69 -7.48 -7.14 8.63
C GLU A 69 -9.02 -7.24 8.52
N CYS A 70 -9.51 -8.44 8.17
CA CYS A 70 -10.94 -8.70 7.95
C CYS A 70 -11.83 -8.49 9.21
N ASP A 71 -11.23 -8.55 10.39
CA ASP A 71 -11.86 -8.36 11.69
C ASP A 71 -11.67 -6.95 12.28
N GLY A 72 -10.86 -6.10 11.64
CA GLY A 72 -10.73 -4.68 11.97
C GLY A 72 -9.29 -4.18 12.03
N PHE A 73 -9.11 -3.04 12.71
CA PHE A 73 -7.80 -2.42 12.91
C PHE A 73 -7.15 -2.90 14.21
N HIS A 74 -5.95 -3.45 14.06
CA HIS A 74 -5.09 -3.94 15.15
C HIS A 74 -3.96 -2.93 15.38
N PRO A 75 -4.09 -2.02 16.35
CA PRO A 75 -3.10 -0.99 16.60
C PRO A 75 -1.79 -1.60 17.12
N ALA A 76 -0.66 -0.94 16.82
CA ALA A 76 0.61 -1.26 17.46
C ALA A 76 0.49 -1.15 18.99
N LEU A 77 0.94 -2.17 19.72
CA LEU A 77 0.84 -2.26 21.17
C LEU A 77 2.17 -1.92 21.86
N PRO A 78 2.17 -1.49 23.14
CA PRO A 78 3.39 -1.36 23.93
C PRO A 78 4.19 -2.67 23.94
N PRO A 79 5.53 -2.62 23.95
CA PRO A 79 6.40 -1.44 24.11
C PRO A 79 6.73 -0.69 22.80
N HIS A 80 6.02 -0.94 21.69
CA HIS A 80 6.32 -0.29 20.41
C HIS A 80 6.19 1.24 20.49
N ALA A 81 7.15 1.99 19.92
CA ALA A 81 7.19 3.46 19.99
C ALA A 81 5.95 4.14 19.40
N SER A 82 5.34 3.53 18.38
CA SER A 82 4.12 4.06 17.74
C SER A 82 2.83 3.76 18.51
N ALA A 83 2.87 3.00 19.61
CA ALA A 83 1.67 2.56 20.31
C ALA A 83 0.75 3.71 20.80
N PRO A 84 1.25 4.87 21.28
CA PRO A 84 0.39 6.00 21.61
C PRO A 84 -0.34 6.57 20.40
N ALA A 85 0.35 6.73 19.26
CA ALA A 85 -0.24 7.23 18.02
C ALA A 85 -1.24 6.23 17.43
N ALA A 86 -0.92 4.94 17.47
CA ALA A 86 -1.79 3.85 17.05
C ALA A 86 -3.11 3.83 17.84
N ARG A 87 -3.04 3.96 19.17
CA ARG A 87 -4.24 4.07 20.02
C ARG A 87 -5.07 5.32 19.70
N ALA A 88 -4.41 6.47 19.51
CA ALA A 88 -5.11 7.70 19.13
C ALA A 88 -5.84 7.54 17.79
N LEU A 89 -5.21 6.89 16.80
CA LEU A 89 -5.83 6.56 15.52
C LEU A 89 -7.03 5.63 15.70
N ALA A 90 -6.88 4.56 16.48
CA ALA A 90 -7.96 3.60 16.75
C ALA A 90 -9.20 4.24 17.39
N LEU A 91 -9.00 5.29 18.20
CA LEU A 91 -10.10 6.05 18.82
C LEU A 91 -10.73 7.09 17.88
N ALA A 92 -9.92 7.68 17.00
CA ALA A 92 -10.37 8.76 16.11
C ALA A 92 -11.03 8.26 14.82
N ALA A 93 -10.48 7.20 14.24
CA ALA A 93 -10.92 6.66 12.95
C ALA A 93 -12.04 5.62 13.12
N ASP A 94 -12.97 5.61 12.17
CA ASP A 94 -14.03 4.62 12.11
C ASP A 94 -13.65 3.45 11.19
N PHE A 95 -13.02 2.43 11.78
CA PHE A 95 -12.69 1.18 11.08
C PHE A 95 -13.86 0.19 11.01
N SER A 96 -15.03 0.53 11.56
CA SER A 96 -16.27 -0.22 11.28
C SER A 96 -16.89 0.17 9.93
N PHE A 97 -16.39 1.27 9.34
CA PHE A 97 -16.86 1.82 8.08
C PHE A 97 -18.36 2.16 8.08
N SER A 98 -18.89 2.58 9.24
CA SER A 98 -20.32 2.87 9.43
C SER A 98 -20.85 4.02 8.57
N PHE A 99 -19.95 4.86 8.07
CA PHE A 99 -20.26 5.98 7.18
C PHE A 99 -20.48 5.58 5.71
N LEU A 100 -20.23 4.31 5.34
CA LEU A 100 -20.50 3.82 3.98
C LEU A 100 -21.98 3.48 3.79
N PRO A 101 -22.50 3.63 2.56
CA PRO A 101 -23.91 3.38 2.27
C PRO A 101 -24.17 1.87 2.13
N SER A 102 -24.35 1.14 3.23
CA SER A 102 -24.91 -0.22 3.20
C SER A 102 -25.16 -0.78 4.61
N HIS A 103 -26.16 -1.66 4.73
CA HIS A 103 -26.32 -2.59 5.86
C HIS A 103 -25.57 -3.92 5.64
N CYS A 104 -24.89 -4.08 4.50
CA CYS A 104 -24.05 -5.24 4.21
C CYS A 104 -22.60 -5.03 4.65
N ARG A 105 -21.89 -6.12 4.94
CA ARG A 105 -20.49 -6.11 5.41
C ARG A 105 -19.52 -5.80 4.26
N TRP A 106 -18.81 -4.68 4.36
CA TRP A 106 -17.65 -4.35 3.52
C TRP A 106 -16.44 -5.18 3.97
N THR A 107 -15.58 -5.59 3.03
CA THR A 107 -14.33 -6.29 3.37
C THR A 107 -13.10 -5.56 2.84
N VAL A 108 -12.07 -5.49 3.68
CA VAL A 108 -10.81 -4.80 3.37
C VAL A 108 -10.04 -5.58 2.32
N GLN A 109 -9.64 -4.88 1.25
CA GLN A 109 -8.86 -5.43 0.14
C GLN A 109 -7.42 -4.91 0.12
N ASP A 110 -7.23 -3.64 0.47
CA ASP A 110 -5.92 -3.01 0.53
C ASP A 110 -5.95 -1.74 1.38
N CYS A 111 -4.80 -1.32 1.89
CA CYS A 111 -4.67 -0.01 2.54
C CYS A 111 -3.35 0.65 2.13
N ARG A 112 -3.42 1.93 1.74
CA ARG A 112 -2.25 2.70 1.30
C ARG A 112 -2.48 4.19 1.52
N ASP A 113 -1.46 4.89 2.01
CA ASP A 113 -1.45 6.35 2.15
C ASP A 113 -2.67 6.91 2.91
N GLY A 114 -3.09 6.23 3.99
CA GLY A 114 -4.27 6.62 4.78
C GLY A 114 -5.63 6.28 4.15
N ARG A 115 -5.64 5.69 2.95
CA ARG A 115 -6.83 5.21 2.27
C ARG A 115 -7.00 3.70 2.45
N VAL A 116 -8.24 3.26 2.54
CA VAL A 116 -8.64 1.86 2.63
C VAL A 116 -9.50 1.55 1.42
N LEU A 117 -9.11 0.51 0.67
CA LEU A 117 -9.90 -0.05 -0.40
C LEU A 117 -10.74 -1.20 0.14
N LEU A 118 -12.03 -1.10 -0.12
CA LEU A 118 -13.05 -2.05 0.33
C LEU A 118 -13.76 -2.61 -0.88
N ASN A 119 -14.23 -3.85 -0.77
CA ASN A 119 -15.18 -4.42 -1.71
C ASN A 119 -16.44 -4.91 -1.00
N ARG A 120 -17.50 -5.03 -1.79
CA ARG A 120 -18.78 -5.61 -1.36
C ARG A 120 -19.11 -6.80 -2.25
N GLY A 121 -18.98 -7.99 -1.67
CA GLY A 121 -19.45 -9.23 -2.29
C GLY A 121 -20.93 -9.42 -1.98
N SER A 122 -21.83 -8.98 -2.86
CA SER A 122 -23.28 -9.14 -2.63
C SER A 122 -24.04 -9.80 -3.77
N GLN A 123 -23.42 -9.97 -4.93
CA GLN A 123 -24.06 -10.53 -6.12
C GLN A 123 -23.04 -11.35 -6.90
N PRO A 124 -23.46 -12.30 -7.75
CA PRO A 124 -22.55 -13.14 -8.53
C PRO A 124 -21.85 -12.36 -9.65
N SER A 125 -21.66 -11.05 -9.56
CA SER A 125 -20.89 -10.29 -10.54
C SER A 125 -19.40 -10.65 -10.46
N VAL A 126 -18.74 -10.69 -11.62
CA VAL A 126 -17.29 -10.83 -11.71
C VAL A 126 -16.58 -9.67 -11.02
N PHE A 127 -17.12 -8.46 -11.20
CA PHE A 127 -16.65 -7.23 -10.59
C PHE A 127 -17.54 -6.88 -9.42
N GLN A 128 -16.95 -6.92 -8.24
CA GLN A 128 -17.59 -6.49 -7.01
C GLN A 128 -17.66 -4.95 -6.95
N GLU A 129 -18.61 -4.42 -6.20
CA GLU A 129 -18.64 -2.99 -5.95
C GLU A 129 -17.47 -2.62 -5.03
N LEU A 130 -16.78 -1.51 -5.36
CA LEU A 130 -15.63 -1.04 -4.60
C LEU A 130 -15.88 0.34 -4.00
N ALA A 131 -15.29 0.54 -2.83
CA ALA A 131 -15.19 1.84 -2.19
C ALA A 131 -13.74 2.11 -1.81
N VAL A 132 -13.28 3.34 -2.03
CA VAL A 132 -12.05 3.84 -1.41
C VAL A 132 -12.46 4.85 -0.36
N CYS A 133 -12.02 4.65 0.87
CA CYS A 133 -12.37 5.53 1.98
C CYS A 133 -11.17 5.96 2.82
N ASP A 134 -11.35 7.09 3.49
CA ASP A 134 -10.50 7.56 4.58
C ASP A 134 -11.29 7.37 5.90
N PRO A 135 -10.93 6.35 6.72
CA PRO A 135 -11.65 6.07 7.96
C PRO A 135 -11.43 7.14 9.03
N LEU A 136 -10.34 7.91 8.96
CA LEU A 136 -10.06 8.99 9.91
C LEU A 136 -10.97 10.19 9.67
N HIS A 137 -11.16 10.56 8.41
CA HIS A 137 -12.03 11.69 8.02
C HIS A 137 -13.46 11.28 7.68
N ARG A 138 -13.78 9.99 7.70
CA ARG A 138 -15.09 9.40 7.38
C ARG A 138 -15.58 9.83 5.99
N ARG A 139 -14.66 9.84 5.02
CA ARG A 139 -14.94 10.19 3.62
C ARG A 139 -14.79 8.94 2.77
N TYR A 140 -15.58 8.85 1.71
CA TYR A 140 -15.48 7.76 0.76
C TYR A 140 -15.81 8.18 -0.65
N ILE A 141 -15.37 7.37 -1.59
CA ILE A 141 -15.75 7.40 -2.99
C ILE A 141 -16.17 5.97 -3.35
N LEU A 142 -17.39 5.82 -3.85
CA LEU A 142 -17.81 4.60 -4.54
C LEU A 142 -17.24 4.63 -5.94
N LEU A 143 -16.57 3.55 -6.34
CA LEU A 143 -16.04 3.44 -7.67
C LEU A 143 -17.18 3.03 -8.62
N PRO A 144 -17.22 3.59 -9.84
CA PRO A 144 -18.17 3.12 -10.85
C PRO A 144 -17.91 1.64 -11.13
N PRO A 145 -18.92 0.89 -11.59
CA PRO A 145 -18.72 -0.46 -12.07
C PRO A 145 -17.71 -0.47 -13.22
N VAL A 146 -16.98 -1.58 -13.34
CA VAL A 146 -16.15 -1.81 -14.53
C VAL A 146 -17.08 -1.86 -15.75
N PRO A 147 -16.84 -1.05 -16.79
CA PRO A 147 -17.63 -1.04 -18.02
C PRO A 147 -17.84 -2.44 -18.60
N ASP A 148 -19.04 -2.67 -19.15
CA ASP A 148 -19.44 -3.99 -19.65
C ASP A 148 -18.49 -4.51 -20.73
N ASP A 149 -18.02 -3.68 -21.65
CA ASP A 149 -17.05 -4.06 -22.68
C ASP A 149 -15.75 -4.61 -22.09
N LEU A 150 -15.23 -3.98 -21.03
CA LEU A 150 -14.08 -4.45 -20.28
C LEU A 150 -14.40 -5.75 -19.53
N ALA A 151 -15.60 -5.85 -18.95
CA ALA A 151 -16.01 -7.03 -18.21
C ALA A 151 -16.18 -8.26 -19.10
N HIS A 152 -16.85 -8.13 -20.24
CA HIS A 152 -17.04 -9.19 -21.23
C HIS A 152 -15.71 -9.70 -21.78
N SER A 153 -14.68 -8.85 -21.85
CA SER A 153 -13.33 -9.25 -22.31
C SER A 153 -12.66 -10.32 -21.44
N VAL A 154 -13.13 -10.51 -20.20
CA VAL A 154 -12.61 -11.48 -19.24
C VAL A 154 -13.65 -12.48 -18.73
N GLU A 155 -14.94 -12.17 -18.79
CA GLU A 155 -16.01 -12.96 -18.17
C GLU A 155 -16.03 -14.43 -18.64
N HIS A 156 -15.98 -14.69 -19.94
CA HIS A 156 -15.95 -16.05 -20.48
C HIS A 156 -14.67 -16.81 -20.14
N LEU A 157 -13.60 -16.08 -19.81
CA LEU A 157 -12.31 -16.63 -19.45
C LEU A 157 -12.18 -16.87 -17.95
N LEU A 158 -13.18 -16.52 -17.14
CA LEU A 158 -13.20 -16.81 -15.71
C LEU A 158 -13.83 -18.19 -15.42
N PRO A 159 -13.38 -18.91 -14.38
CA PRO A 159 -14.00 -20.18 -14.00
C PRO A 159 -15.41 -19.97 -13.44
N LYS A 160 -16.39 -20.73 -13.93
CA LYS A 160 -17.81 -20.64 -13.55
C LYS A 160 -18.08 -20.79 -12.05
N TYR A 161 -17.24 -21.55 -11.34
CA TYR A 161 -17.39 -21.89 -9.92
C TYR A 161 -16.52 -21.05 -8.96
N ASN A 162 -15.70 -20.12 -9.48
CA ASN A 162 -14.80 -19.34 -8.66
C ASN A 162 -14.64 -17.92 -9.23
N ARG A 163 -15.71 -17.11 -9.11
CA ARG A 163 -15.78 -15.74 -9.65
C ARG A 163 -14.88 -14.75 -8.90
N SER A 164 -14.32 -15.12 -7.73
CA SER A 164 -13.43 -14.31 -6.90
C SER A 164 -11.96 -14.28 -7.39
N ARG A 165 -11.71 -14.34 -8.69
CA ARG A 165 -10.34 -14.30 -9.27
C ARG A 165 -9.84 -12.91 -9.61
N CYS A 166 -10.31 -11.98 -8.82
CA CYS A 166 -10.28 -10.56 -9.08
C CYS A 166 -9.83 -9.90 -7.79
N LYS A 167 -8.63 -9.34 -7.74
CA LYS A 167 -8.11 -8.68 -6.53
C LYS A 167 -7.80 -7.22 -6.85
N PRO A 168 -8.62 -6.28 -6.34
CA PRO A 168 -8.37 -4.87 -6.52
C PRO A 168 -7.35 -4.37 -5.49
N PHE A 169 -6.60 -3.32 -5.82
CA PHE A 169 -5.61 -2.72 -4.93
C PHE A 169 -5.22 -1.30 -5.28
N LEU A 170 -4.72 -0.58 -4.28
CA LEU A 170 -4.29 0.79 -4.41
C LEU A 170 -2.90 0.85 -5.04
N VAL A 171 -2.78 1.72 -6.04
CA VAL A 171 -1.48 2.08 -6.63
C VAL A 171 -0.85 3.15 -5.74
N PRO A 172 0.42 2.98 -5.30
CA PRO A 172 1.11 4.03 -4.56
C PRO A 172 1.26 5.28 -5.43
N LEU A 173 1.00 6.45 -4.85
CA LEU A 173 1.18 7.72 -5.56
C LEU A 173 2.67 7.97 -5.82
N ARG A 174 2.97 8.52 -6.99
CA ARG A 174 4.32 8.99 -7.32
C ARG A 174 4.58 10.36 -6.72
N GLU A 175 5.85 10.62 -6.41
CA GLU A 175 6.34 11.91 -5.89
C GLU A 175 6.04 13.08 -6.84
N GLU A 176 6.10 12.88 -8.16
CA GLU A 176 5.79 13.90 -9.18
C GLU A 176 4.29 14.15 -9.36
N GLU A 177 3.43 13.18 -9.01
CA GLU A 177 1.96 13.28 -9.08
C GLU A 177 1.36 13.89 -7.79
N THR A 178 2.19 14.30 -6.82
CA THR A 178 1.75 14.81 -5.51
C THR A 178 1.11 16.20 -5.54
N ALA A 179 1.05 16.86 -6.70
CA ALA A 179 0.33 18.14 -6.85
C ALA A 179 -1.16 18.02 -6.50
N GLU A 180 -1.76 16.83 -6.68
CA GLU A 180 -3.12 16.48 -6.28
C GLU A 180 -3.08 15.39 -5.19
N GLU A 181 -2.74 15.74 -3.95
CA GLU A 181 -2.65 14.80 -2.80
C GLU A 181 -3.89 13.89 -2.62
N THR A 182 -5.05 14.31 -3.15
CA THR A 182 -6.31 13.56 -3.09
C THR A 182 -6.47 12.52 -4.19
N ALA A 183 -5.70 12.59 -5.28
CA ALA A 183 -5.80 11.64 -6.36
C ALA A 183 -5.36 10.24 -5.92
N PHE A 184 -5.93 9.20 -6.51
CA PHE A 184 -5.51 7.82 -6.34
C PHE A 184 -5.87 6.99 -7.56
N LYS A 185 -5.17 5.87 -7.72
CA LYS A 185 -5.48 4.87 -8.74
C LYS A 185 -5.75 3.53 -8.08
N VAL A 186 -6.66 2.75 -8.65
CA VAL A 186 -6.94 1.37 -8.24
C VAL A 186 -6.64 0.46 -9.41
N ILE A 187 -5.79 -0.54 -9.23
CA ILE A 187 -5.64 -1.63 -10.18
C ILE A 187 -6.60 -2.73 -9.79
N TRP A 188 -7.39 -3.19 -10.75
CA TRP A 188 -8.15 -4.42 -10.67
C TRP A 188 -7.45 -5.48 -11.52
N MET A 189 -6.89 -6.50 -10.88
CA MET A 189 -6.25 -7.61 -11.58
C MET A 189 -7.22 -8.77 -11.74
N ALA A 190 -7.49 -9.15 -13.00
CA ALA A 190 -8.32 -10.28 -13.39
C ALA A 190 -7.45 -11.48 -13.82
N HIS A 191 -7.55 -12.56 -13.07
CA HIS A 191 -6.81 -13.80 -13.31
C HIS A 191 -7.64 -14.78 -14.14
N CYS A 192 -7.51 -14.68 -15.47
CA CYS A 192 -8.28 -15.46 -16.42
C CYS A 192 -7.66 -16.84 -16.67
N LYS A 193 -8.40 -17.74 -17.31
CA LYS A 193 -7.90 -19.09 -17.67
C LYS A 193 -6.68 -19.06 -18.58
N THR A 194 -6.62 -18.11 -19.51
CA THR A 194 -5.59 -18.06 -20.56
C THR A 194 -4.66 -16.86 -20.46
N LYS A 195 -5.00 -15.85 -19.65
CA LYS A 195 -4.23 -14.61 -19.56
C LYS A 195 -4.41 -13.89 -18.21
N LEU A 196 -3.50 -12.96 -17.94
CA LEU A 196 -3.68 -11.88 -16.97
C LEU A 196 -4.25 -10.66 -17.66
N SER A 197 -5.08 -9.91 -16.94
CA SER A 197 -5.53 -8.58 -17.36
C SER A 197 -5.57 -7.65 -16.16
N ALA A 198 -5.11 -6.42 -16.33
CA ALA A 198 -5.21 -5.37 -15.33
C ALA A 198 -6.01 -4.20 -15.89
N PHE A 199 -6.99 -3.76 -15.10
CA PHE A 199 -7.78 -2.57 -15.35
C PHE A 199 -7.39 -1.51 -14.32
N VAL A 200 -7.32 -0.25 -14.73
CA VAL A 200 -6.99 0.87 -13.85
C VAL A 200 -8.16 1.82 -13.75
N PHE A 201 -8.55 2.13 -12.53
CA PHE A 201 -9.38 3.28 -12.22
C PHE A 201 -8.48 4.44 -11.81
N SER A 202 -8.78 5.65 -12.29
CA SER A 202 -8.16 6.89 -11.81
C SER A 202 -9.22 7.79 -11.19
N SER A 203 -8.98 8.28 -9.98
CA SER A 203 -9.92 9.20 -9.31
C SER A 203 -10.00 10.56 -9.98
N SER A 204 -8.98 10.96 -10.76
CA SER A 204 -8.97 12.24 -11.49
C SER A 204 -9.90 12.24 -12.70
N THR A 205 -10.05 11.09 -13.36
CA THR A 205 -10.91 10.93 -14.54
C THR A 205 -12.23 10.25 -14.21
N GLY A 206 -12.29 9.52 -13.09
CA GLY A 206 -13.48 8.78 -12.67
C GLY A 206 -13.83 7.58 -13.54
N ILE A 207 -12.89 7.08 -14.35
CA ILE A 207 -13.14 5.98 -15.30
C ILE A 207 -12.19 4.81 -15.12
N TRP A 208 -12.68 3.62 -15.49
CA TRP A 208 -11.88 2.40 -15.66
C TRP A 208 -11.33 2.30 -17.08
N GLN A 209 -10.10 1.82 -17.21
CA GLN A 209 -9.45 1.57 -18.48
C GLN A 209 -8.72 0.22 -18.47
N ALA A 210 -8.70 -0.49 -19.59
CA ALA A 210 -7.77 -1.61 -19.78
C ALA A 210 -6.34 -1.06 -19.83
N ALA A 211 -5.46 -1.60 -19.00
CA ALA A 211 -4.10 -1.08 -18.88
C ALA A 211 -3.02 -2.10 -19.25
N ALA A 212 -3.23 -3.37 -18.94
CA ALA A 212 -2.27 -4.43 -19.26
C ALA A 212 -2.98 -5.75 -19.53
N SER A 213 -2.45 -6.54 -20.45
CA SER A 213 -2.86 -7.93 -20.62
C SER A 213 -1.71 -8.78 -21.15
N LYS A 214 -1.58 -10.01 -20.65
CA LYS A 214 -0.56 -10.94 -21.12
C LYS A 214 -1.02 -12.38 -21.01
N SER A 215 -0.84 -13.16 -22.08
CA SER A 215 -1.15 -14.59 -22.08
C SER A 215 -0.26 -15.33 -21.09
N TRP A 216 -0.77 -16.40 -20.50
CA TRP A 216 0.07 -17.31 -19.70
C TRP A 216 1.18 -17.91 -20.55
N ASN A 217 0.92 -18.19 -21.83
CA ASN A 217 1.91 -18.74 -22.76
C ASN A 217 3.02 -17.75 -23.11
N ASP A 218 2.76 -16.45 -23.02
CA ASP A 218 3.74 -15.39 -23.32
C ASP A 218 4.55 -15.00 -22.08
N LEU A 219 4.14 -15.48 -20.91
CA LEU A 219 4.98 -15.50 -19.72
C LEU A 219 5.85 -16.75 -19.83
N ALA A 220 7.16 -16.63 -19.65
CA ALA A 220 8.13 -17.73 -19.72
C ALA A 220 7.93 -18.74 -18.56
N LEU A 221 6.79 -19.41 -18.57
CA LEU A 221 6.28 -20.34 -17.58
C LEU A 221 6.60 -21.77 -18.01
N ASP A 222 6.89 -22.62 -17.04
CA ASP A 222 7.05 -24.05 -17.34
C ASP A 222 5.67 -24.71 -17.45
N ILE A 223 5.61 -25.91 -18.04
CA ILE A 223 4.34 -26.62 -18.26
C ILE A 223 3.57 -26.79 -16.93
N ASP A 224 4.27 -27.10 -15.85
CA ASP A 224 3.66 -27.24 -14.52
C ASP A 224 3.07 -25.91 -14.02
N ASP A 225 3.76 -24.78 -14.23
CA ASP A 225 3.26 -23.45 -13.89
C ASP A 225 2.00 -23.12 -14.70
N LEU A 226 1.99 -23.40 -16.00
CA LEU A 226 0.84 -23.15 -16.88
C LEU A 226 -0.41 -23.92 -16.46
N VAL A 227 -0.25 -25.10 -15.86
CA VAL A 227 -1.37 -25.90 -15.34
C VAL A 227 -1.82 -25.38 -13.97
N MET A 228 -0.90 -25.05 -13.07
CA MET A 228 -1.21 -24.69 -11.68
C MET A 228 -1.68 -23.24 -11.52
N MET A 229 -1.11 -22.32 -12.29
CA MET A 229 -1.38 -20.89 -12.16
C MET A 229 -2.85 -20.55 -12.42
N PRO A 230 -3.50 -21.01 -13.51
CA PRO A 230 -4.92 -20.79 -13.73
C PRO A 230 -5.81 -21.56 -12.74
N GLN A 231 -5.28 -22.25 -11.73
CA GLN A 231 -6.07 -22.93 -10.70
C GLN A 231 -5.99 -22.21 -9.35
N LEU A 232 -4.87 -21.55 -9.05
CA LEU A 232 -4.65 -20.86 -7.79
C LEU A 232 -5.57 -19.65 -7.60
N HIS A 233 -6.18 -19.53 -6.42
CA HIS A 233 -6.99 -18.37 -6.10
C HIS A 233 -6.08 -17.15 -5.81
N PRO A 234 -6.33 -15.97 -6.41
CA PRO A 234 -5.46 -14.78 -6.26
C PRO A 234 -5.29 -14.28 -4.82
N SER A 235 -6.17 -14.65 -3.89
CA SER A 235 -5.99 -14.34 -2.47
C SER A 235 -4.77 -15.03 -1.84
N PHE A 236 -4.32 -16.15 -2.41
CA PHE A 236 -3.11 -16.84 -1.96
C PHE A 236 -1.82 -16.13 -2.41
N LEU A 237 -1.91 -15.29 -3.44
CA LEU A 237 -0.77 -14.54 -3.92
C LEU A 237 -0.54 -13.32 -3.01
N ARG A 238 0.58 -13.34 -2.29
CA ARG A 238 1.01 -12.17 -1.54
C ARG A 238 1.57 -11.16 -2.52
N ARG A 239 1.20 -9.90 -2.32
CA ARG A 239 1.64 -8.79 -3.16
C ARG A 239 2.66 -7.98 -2.38
N HIS A 240 3.77 -7.69 -3.03
CA HIS A 240 4.82 -6.81 -2.52
C HIS A 240 5.01 -5.66 -3.50
N TYR A 241 5.43 -4.50 -3.00
CA TYR A 241 5.74 -3.34 -3.83
C TYR A 241 7.19 -2.93 -3.57
N ALA A 242 7.96 -2.78 -4.64
CA ALA A 242 9.33 -2.27 -4.58
C ALA A 242 9.71 -1.63 -5.93
N TYR A 243 10.37 -0.48 -5.89
CA TYR A 243 10.90 0.26 -7.04
C TYR A 243 9.92 0.46 -8.21
N GLY A 244 8.65 0.73 -7.93
CA GLY A 244 7.65 0.93 -8.99
C GLY A 244 7.15 -0.36 -9.64
N CYS A 245 7.36 -1.51 -8.99
CA CYS A 245 6.85 -2.79 -9.44
C CYS A 245 6.05 -3.46 -8.34
N PHE A 246 4.98 -4.15 -8.73
CA PHE A 246 4.32 -5.11 -7.87
C PHE A 246 4.84 -6.52 -8.16
N TYR A 247 5.10 -7.27 -7.10
CA TYR A 247 5.60 -8.64 -7.15
C TYR A 247 4.61 -9.57 -6.47
N TRP A 248 4.34 -10.72 -7.08
CA TRP A 248 3.60 -11.81 -6.46
C TRP A 248 4.43 -13.08 -6.46
N ASP A 249 4.59 -13.69 -5.28
CA ASP A 249 5.35 -14.93 -5.15
C ASP A 249 4.51 -16.18 -5.42
N TRP A 250 5.11 -17.15 -6.09
CA TRP A 250 4.48 -18.43 -6.42
C TRP A 250 5.04 -19.60 -5.61
N VAL A 251 5.66 -19.31 -4.46
CA VAL A 251 6.29 -20.32 -3.61
C VAL A 251 5.27 -21.33 -3.08
N ILE A 252 3.98 -20.95 -2.96
CA ILE A 252 2.90 -21.85 -2.56
C ILE A 252 2.77 -23.07 -3.50
N ILE A 253 2.99 -22.87 -4.80
CA ILE A 253 3.00 -23.93 -5.81
C ILE A 253 4.39 -24.50 -6.07
N ARG A 254 5.36 -24.21 -5.18
CA ARG A 254 6.79 -24.61 -5.31
C ARG A 254 7.47 -24.05 -6.56
N SER A 255 6.95 -22.96 -7.13
CA SER A 255 7.58 -22.28 -8.24
C SER A 255 8.53 -21.20 -7.70
N GLU A 256 9.77 -21.21 -8.15
CA GLU A 256 10.79 -20.20 -7.81
C GLU A 256 10.66 -18.96 -8.72
N LYS A 257 9.43 -18.56 -9.04
CA LYS A 257 9.13 -17.45 -9.94
C LYS A 257 8.28 -16.40 -9.23
N LEU A 258 8.46 -15.17 -9.68
CA LEU A 258 7.72 -13.98 -9.27
C LEU A 258 7.00 -13.43 -10.49
N LEU A 259 5.69 -13.24 -10.36
CA LEU A 259 4.96 -12.38 -11.29
C LEU A 259 5.31 -10.93 -10.98
N VAL A 260 5.66 -10.18 -12.00
CA VAL A 260 5.98 -8.75 -11.89
C VAL A 260 5.00 -7.95 -12.73
N LEU A 261 4.46 -6.87 -12.16
CA LEU A 261 3.77 -5.81 -12.88
C LEU A 261 4.53 -4.51 -12.67
N ASP A 262 5.14 -3.99 -13.73
CA ASP A 262 5.73 -2.66 -13.74
C ASP A 262 4.60 -1.63 -13.87
N ILE A 263 4.46 -0.73 -12.88
CA ILE A 263 3.37 0.26 -12.88
C ILE A 263 3.64 1.47 -13.78
N ARG A 264 4.86 1.65 -14.28
CA ARG A 264 5.24 2.68 -15.25
C ARG A 264 4.85 2.27 -16.65
N SER A 265 5.29 1.08 -17.07
CA SER A 265 5.00 0.56 -18.41
C SER A 265 3.66 -0.15 -18.49
N MET A 266 3.09 -0.53 -17.34
CA MET A 266 1.92 -1.42 -17.27
C MET A 266 2.17 -2.74 -18.00
N GLU A 267 3.35 -3.32 -17.81
CA GLU A 267 3.74 -4.59 -18.43
C GLU A 267 3.91 -5.71 -17.40
N PHE A 268 3.45 -6.90 -17.79
CA PHE A 268 3.66 -8.12 -17.03
C PHE A 268 4.96 -8.82 -17.46
N SER A 269 5.74 -9.26 -16.48
CA SER A 269 6.94 -10.07 -16.70
C SER A 269 7.11 -11.10 -15.59
N ILE A 270 8.08 -12.00 -15.77
CA ILE A 270 8.47 -12.99 -14.78
C ILE A 270 9.89 -12.68 -14.33
N ALA A 271 10.11 -12.69 -13.02
CA ALA A 271 11.43 -12.71 -12.43
C ALA A 271 11.64 -14.04 -11.71
N ASN A 272 12.88 -14.53 -11.69
CA ASN A 272 13.21 -15.73 -10.93
C ASN A 272 13.58 -15.34 -9.50
N LEU A 273 13.05 -16.08 -8.53
CA LEU A 273 13.62 -16.11 -7.20
C LEU A 273 15.03 -16.69 -7.28
N PRO A 274 15.95 -16.19 -6.45
CA PRO A 274 17.26 -16.80 -6.40
C PRO A 274 17.14 -18.22 -5.81
N PRO A 275 18.09 -19.12 -6.09
CA PRO A 275 18.03 -20.49 -5.59
C PRO A 275 17.97 -20.52 -4.06
N GLY A 276 17.06 -21.31 -3.50
CA GLY A 276 16.93 -21.48 -2.05
C GLY A 276 15.72 -22.32 -1.63
N ASP A 277 15.79 -22.90 -0.44
CA ASP A 277 14.67 -23.67 0.14
C ASP A 277 13.58 -22.72 0.64
N TRP A 278 12.71 -22.29 -0.28
CA TRP A 278 11.63 -21.37 0.04
C TRP A 278 10.48 -22.10 0.73
N SER A 279 10.12 -21.60 1.90
CA SER A 279 8.95 -22.09 2.64
C SER A 279 7.66 -21.74 1.92
N LYS A 280 6.70 -22.67 1.87
CA LYS A 280 5.32 -22.39 1.42
C LYS A 280 4.62 -21.28 2.22
N LYS A 281 5.22 -20.84 3.34
CA LYS A 281 4.79 -19.66 4.08
C LYS A 281 5.07 -18.35 3.33
N GLY A 282 5.65 -18.37 2.13
CA GLY A 282 5.84 -17.20 1.25
C GLY A 282 7.09 -16.38 1.57
N VAL A 283 7.34 -15.38 0.74
CA VAL A 283 8.44 -14.42 0.89
C VAL A 283 7.92 -13.01 1.17
N ALA A 284 8.82 -12.09 1.51
CA ALA A 284 8.58 -10.66 1.49
C ALA A 284 9.67 -9.99 0.65
N ILE A 285 9.24 -9.14 -0.28
CA ILE A 285 10.13 -8.40 -1.19
C ILE A 285 10.13 -6.94 -0.75
N VAL A 286 11.33 -6.37 -0.63
CA VAL A 286 11.55 -4.99 -0.16
C VAL A 286 12.58 -4.28 -1.03
N GLU A 287 12.70 -2.97 -0.84
CA GLU A 287 13.80 -2.17 -1.39
C GLU A 287 15.02 -2.25 -0.45
N ALA A 288 16.15 -2.78 -0.93
CA ALA A 288 17.39 -2.91 -0.16
C ALA A 288 18.40 -1.77 -0.42
N GLY A 289 17.96 -0.67 -1.02
CA GLY A 289 18.82 0.44 -1.47
C GLY A 289 19.55 0.14 -2.79
N GLU A 290 20.12 1.19 -3.41
CA GLU A 290 20.91 1.10 -4.65
C GLU A 290 20.17 0.43 -5.83
N GLY A 291 18.84 0.47 -5.85
CA GLY A 291 18.03 -0.20 -6.87
C GLY A 291 17.98 -1.73 -6.74
N ARG A 292 18.43 -2.30 -5.62
CA ARG A 292 18.44 -3.74 -5.37
C ARG A 292 17.23 -4.16 -4.52
N LEU A 293 16.62 -5.28 -4.88
CA LEU A 293 15.54 -5.90 -4.09
C LEU A 293 16.13 -6.67 -2.90
N GLY A 294 15.51 -6.57 -1.74
CA GLY A 294 15.75 -7.48 -0.62
C GLY A 294 14.66 -8.55 -0.60
N ILE A 295 15.02 -9.79 -0.27
CA ILE A 295 14.06 -10.89 -0.09
C ILE A 295 14.21 -11.46 1.31
N PHE A 296 13.09 -11.55 2.02
CA PHE A 296 12.96 -12.21 3.30
C PHE A 296 12.07 -13.45 3.16
N ALA A 297 12.42 -14.54 3.82
CA ALA A 297 11.59 -15.74 3.86
C ALA A 297 11.42 -16.26 5.28
N ALA A 298 10.21 -16.73 5.60
CA ALA A 298 9.90 -17.33 6.88
C ALA A 298 10.25 -18.83 6.84
N MET A 299 11.36 -19.20 7.47
CA MET A 299 11.79 -20.60 7.54
C MET A 299 10.98 -21.39 8.59
N PRO A 300 10.88 -22.73 8.48
CA PRO A 300 10.11 -23.56 9.40
C PRO A 300 10.50 -23.42 10.88
N LEU A 301 11.69 -22.91 11.20
CA LEU A 301 12.24 -22.76 12.55
C LEU A 301 12.21 -21.32 13.13
N HIS A 302 11.35 -20.43 12.64
CA HIS A 302 11.32 -18.99 13.02
C HIS A 302 12.60 -18.22 12.64
N GLU A 303 13.32 -18.66 11.60
CA GLU A 303 14.45 -17.91 11.06
C GLU A 303 14.02 -17.02 9.88
N ILE A 304 14.45 -15.75 9.90
CA ILE A 304 14.35 -14.81 8.78
C ILE A 304 15.71 -14.78 8.08
N LYS A 305 15.76 -15.14 6.78
CA LYS A 305 16.96 -14.96 5.95
C LYS A 305 16.83 -13.73 5.08
N VAL A 306 17.85 -12.87 5.06
CA VAL A 306 17.94 -11.69 4.19
C VAL A 306 18.87 -12.01 3.03
N ARG A 307 18.47 -11.67 1.80
CA ARG A 307 19.37 -11.71 0.65
C ARG A 307 19.32 -10.40 -0.13
N VAL A 308 20.51 -9.81 -0.32
CA VAL A 308 20.75 -8.73 -1.29
C VAL A 308 21.36 -9.37 -2.56
N PRO A 309 20.72 -9.26 -3.74
CA PRO A 309 21.07 -9.98 -4.97
C PRO A 309 22.51 -9.82 -5.45
N SER A 310 23.23 -8.76 -5.04
CA SER A 310 24.61 -8.48 -5.49
C SER A 310 25.69 -9.23 -4.71
N SER A 311 25.38 -9.83 -3.55
CA SER A 311 26.35 -10.61 -2.78
C SER A 311 25.82 -12.03 -2.64
N GLY A 312 26.45 -12.98 -3.34
CA GLY A 312 26.09 -14.41 -3.32
C GLY A 312 26.28 -15.12 -1.96
N ARG A 313 26.21 -14.41 -0.84
CA ARG A 313 26.35 -14.96 0.51
C ARG A 313 25.13 -14.62 1.37
N TRP A 314 24.58 -15.65 1.99
CA TRP A 314 23.56 -15.53 3.03
C TRP A 314 24.19 -14.94 4.28
N THR A 315 23.65 -13.84 4.80
CA THR A 315 23.93 -13.39 6.16
C THR A 315 22.76 -13.78 7.06
N ARG A 316 23.08 -14.57 8.08
CA ARG A 316 22.13 -14.98 9.12
C ARG A 316 21.90 -13.76 10.04
N GLN A 317 20.65 -13.36 10.21
CA GLN A 317 20.28 -12.49 11.34
C GLN A 317 19.49 -13.35 12.32
N SER A 318 20.13 -13.72 13.42
CA SER A 318 19.44 -14.20 14.62
C SER A 318 18.92 -12.98 15.37
N HIS A 319 17.65 -13.00 15.76
CA HIS A 319 17.17 -12.13 16.84
C HIS A 319 17.82 -12.48 18.17
#